data_AF-V4K1K8-F1
#
_entry.id   AF-V4K1K8-F1
#
_cell.length_a   1.000
_cell.length_b   1.000
_cell.length_c   1.000
_cell.angle_alpha   90.00
_cell.angle_beta   90.00
_cell.angle_gamma   90.00
#
_symmetry.space_group_name_H-M   'P 1'
#
loop_
_entity.id
_entity.type
_entity.pdbx_description
1 polymer ?
#
loop_
_entity_poly.entity_id
_entity_poly.type
_entity_poly.pdbx_seq_one_letter_code
_entity_poly.pdbx_strand_id
1 'polypeptide(L)'
;MSGAAYYICPRCGRPIDYLERKAVRRIGKDGKVHEQVYFYARHYARGPNGEVIRVNGQPKIEKKCYLGPEKYIYASKLHAVLGLQLKGLIEEVVEGRPRLKDYLDSVREAIERQMAETKMSSHTAQELASALEGFQALAARLRQYAEERAKAEAEAKAKGAGARTQLDTK
;
A
#
# COMPACT_ATOMS: atom_id res chain seq x y z
N MET A 1 3.93 21.85 5.23
CA MET A 1 3.35 20.58 4.73
C MET A 1 2.68 19.88 5.90
N SER A 2 1.35 19.97 5.98
CA SER A 2 0.50 19.57 7.09
C SER A 2 0.30 18.04 7.18
N GLY A 3 1.18 17.36 7.93
CA GLY A 3 0.82 16.59 9.13
C GLY A 3 -0.15 15.38 9.13
N ALA A 4 -0.73 14.87 8.03
CA ALA A 4 -1.83 13.89 8.19
C ALA A 4 -1.95 12.72 7.18
N ALA A 5 -0.89 12.26 6.52
CA ALA A 5 -0.98 11.13 5.57
C ALA A 5 -0.15 9.87 5.93
N TYR A 6 0.17 9.62 7.21
CA TYR A 6 1.07 8.51 7.60
C TYR A 6 0.46 7.47 8.56
N TYR A 7 -0.86 7.26 8.57
CA TYR A 7 -1.44 6.65 9.76
C TYR A 7 -1.49 5.14 9.84
N ILE A 8 -1.36 4.36 8.77
CA ILE A 8 -1.45 2.89 8.85
C ILE A 8 -0.42 2.23 7.94
N CYS A 9 0.35 1.31 8.51
CA CYS A 9 1.37 0.56 7.79
C CYS A 9 0.73 -0.53 6.93
N PRO A 10 0.91 -0.50 5.59
CA PRO A 10 0.33 -1.50 4.70
C PRO A 10 0.93 -2.90 4.93
N ARG A 11 2.06 -3.00 5.64
CA ARG A 11 2.71 -4.28 5.97
C ARG A 11 2.07 -4.98 7.17
N CYS A 12 1.52 -4.24 8.13
CA CYS A 12 1.12 -4.82 9.42
C CYS A 12 -0.16 -4.23 10.04
N GLY A 13 -0.79 -3.24 9.40
CA GLY A 13 -2.01 -2.60 9.88
C GLY A 13 -1.84 -1.68 11.10
N ARG A 14 -0.64 -1.57 11.68
CA ARG A 14 -0.38 -0.68 12.83
C ARG A 14 -0.09 0.76 12.39
N PRO A 15 -0.33 1.75 13.25
CA PRO A 15 0.14 3.10 13.00
C PRO A 15 1.64 3.21 12.79
N ILE A 16 2.05 4.06 11.85
CA ILE A 16 3.46 4.36 11.61
C ILE A 16 3.84 5.49 12.55
N ASP A 17 4.70 5.22 13.53
CA ASP A 17 5.20 6.25 14.44
C ASP A 17 6.32 7.06 13.78
N TYR A 18 7.13 6.41 12.94
CA TYR A 18 8.21 7.07 12.21
C TYR A 18 8.51 6.36 10.89
N LEU A 19 8.61 7.16 9.82
CA LEU A 19 9.01 6.68 8.51
C LEU A 19 10.52 6.92 8.31
N GLU A 20 11.30 5.84 8.33
CA GLU A 20 12.74 5.89 8.12
C GLU A 20 13.07 5.79 6.63
N ARG A 21 13.89 6.74 6.14
CA ARG A 21 14.48 6.73 4.80
C ARG A 21 15.97 6.36 4.90
N LYS A 22 16.38 5.31 4.20
CA LYS A 22 17.77 4.83 4.15
C LYS A 22 18.30 4.86 2.72
N ALA A 23 19.19 5.81 2.42
CA ALA A 23 19.91 5.86 1.15
C ALA A 23 21.14 4.93 1.20
N VAL A 24 21.31 4.10 0.19
CA VAL A 24 22.45 3.20 0.00
C VAL A 24 23.11 3.58 -1.31
N ARG A 25 24.37 4.00 -1.24
CA ARG A 25 25.20 4.34 -2.40
C ARG A 25 26.16 3.20 -2.68
N ARG A 26 26.27 2.80 -3.94
CA ARG A 26 27.19 1.74 -4.39
C ARG A 26 27.82 2.11 -5.72
N ILE A 27 29.10 1.82 -5.88
CA ILE A 27 29.80 1.99 -7.16
C ILE A 27 29.48 0.77 -8.01
N GLY A 28 28.96 1.01 -9.21
CA GLY A 28 28.66 -0.03 -10.19
C GLY A 28 29.92 -0.51 -10.90
N LYS A 29 29.80 -1.62 -11.64
CA LYS A 29 30.89 -2.12 -12.50
C LYS A 29 31.29 -1.12 -13.60
N ASP A 30 30.40 -0.19 -13.91
CA ASP A 30 30.57 0.92 -14.85
C ASP A 30 31.30 2.14 -14.24
N GLY A 31 31.78 2.03 -12.98
CA GLY A 31 32.41 3.13 -12.25
C GLY A 31 31.46 4.22 -11.78
N LYS A 32 30.15 4.09 -12.05
CA LYS A 32 29.14 5.09 -11.67
C LYS A 32 28.62 4.85 -10.26
N VAL A 33 28.27 5.92 -9.55
CA VAL A 33 27.60 5.83 -8.25
C VAL A 33 26.10 5.65 -8.46
N HIS A 34 25.57 4.53 -7.96
CA HIS A 34 24.16 4.22 -7.95
C HIS A 34 23.62 4.43 -6.54
N GLU A 35 22.65 5.33 -6.38
CA GLU A 35 21.91 5.52 -5.13
C GLU A 35 20.60 4.72 -5.18
N GLN A 36 20.32 3.98 -4.11
CA GLN A 36 19.03 3.33 -3.89
C GLN A 36 18.49 3.69 -2.52
N VAL A 37 17.21 4.04 -2.49
CA VAL A 37 16.54 4.53 -1.29
C VAL A 37 15.56 3.49 -0.82
N TYR A 38 15.62 3.17 0.47
CA TYR A 38 14.80 2.16 1.13
C TYR A 38 13.99 2.79 2.26
N PHE A 39 12.73 2.39 2.37
CA PHE A 39 11.83 2.91 3.40
C PHE A 39 11.47 1.85 4.44
N TYR A 40 11.35 2.29 5.69
CA TYR A 40 10.90 1.43 6.78
C TYR A 40 9.91 2.18 7.68
N ALA A 41 8.79 1.55 8.02
CA ALA A 41 7.94 2.01 9.10
C ALA A 41 8.48 1.51 10.44
N ARG A 42 8.72 2.41 11.38
CA ARG A 42 8.99 2.09 12.78
C ARG A 42 7.69 2.18 13.57
N HIS A 43 7.48 1.17 14.40
CA HIS A 43 6.38 1.06 15.35
C HIS A 43 6.99 1.05 16.75
N TYR A 44 6.57 1.97 17.60
CA TYR A 44 7.07 2.09 18.96
C TYR A 44 6.24 1.26 19.92
N ALA A 45 6.91 0.70 20.93
CA ALA A 45 6.24 -0.01 22.01
C ALA A 45 5.39 0.98 22.81
N ARG A 46 4.19 0.56 23.19
CA ARG A 46 3.25 1.38 23.98
C ARG A 46 2.90 0.68 25.28
N GLY A 47 2.73 1.46 26.34
CA GLY A 47 2.28 1.00 27.64
C GLY A 47 0.77 0.76 27.67
N PRO A 48 0.22 0.28 28.81
CA PRO A 48 -1.21 0.00 28.96
C PRO A 48 -2.12 1.19 28.64
N ASN A 49 -1.65 2.43 28.85
CA ASN A 49 -2.45 3.63 28.58
C ASN A 49 -2.15 4.26 27.20
N GLY A 50 -1.40 3.56 26.34
CA GLY A 50 -1.09 3.98 24.97
C GLY A 50 0.13 4.90 24.82
N GLU A 51 0.78 5.27 25.92
CA GLU A 51 2.00 6.08 25.94
C GLU A 51 3.19 5.34 25.33
N VAL A 52 4.06 6.05 24.60
CA VAL A 52 5.26 5.46 24.00
C VAL A 52 6.27 5.13 25.11
N ILE A 53 6.65 3.86 25.21
CA ILE A 53 7.68 3.39 26.13
C ILE A 53 9.04 3.89 25.62
N ARG A 54 9.81 4.54 26.50
CA ARG A 54 11.15 5.04 26.20
C ARG A 54 12.21 4.27 26.99
N VAL A 55 13.36 4.04 26.36
CA VAL A 55 14.56 3.45 26.96
C VAL A 55 15.70 4.45 26.71
N ASN A 56 16.37 4.90 27.77
CA ASN A 56 17.43 5.92 27.70
C ASN A 56 16.98 7.20 26.97
N GLY A 57 15.75 7.65 27.22
CA GLY A 57 15.18 8.84 26.58
C GLY A 57 14.70 8.65 25.13
N GLN A 58 14.99 7.51 24.49
CA GLN A 58 14.62 7.22 23.11
C GLN A 58 13.38 6.30 23.04
N PRO A 59 12.46 6.47 22.08
CA PRO A 59 11.36 5.53 21.85
C PRO A 59 11.86 4.10 21.63
N LYS A 60 11.33 3.14 22.40
CA LYS A 60 11.62 1.73 22.19
C LYS A 60 10.93 1.27 20.90
N ILE A 61 11.72 0.88 19.90
CA ILE A 61 11.19 0.30 18.66
C ILE A 61 10.68 -1.11 18.98
N GLU A 62 9.38 -1.33 18.82
CA GLU A 62 8.77 -2.65 18.93
C GLU A 62 8.92 -3.43 17.62
N LYS A 63 8.71 -2.75 16.49
CA LYS A 63 8.76 -3.38 15.17
C LYS A 63 9.27 -2.41 14.10
N LYS A 64 10.03 -2.94 13.15
CA LYS A 64 10.45 -2.23 11.93
C LYS A 64 9.95 -2.99 10.71
N CYS A 65 9.01 -2.40 9.97
CA CYS A 65 8.47 -2.97 8.74
C CYS A 65 9.19 -2.38 7.53
N TYR A 66 9.80 -3.22 6.70
CA TYR A 66 10.36 -2.77 5.42
C TYR A 66 9.23 -2.46 4.43
N LEU A 67 9.24 -1.25 3.89
CA LEU A 67 8.25 -0.74 2.94
C LEU A 67 8.73 -0.78 1.49
N GLY A 68 9.86 -1.42 1.22
CA GLY A 68 10.42 -1.50 -0.12
C GLY A 68 11.33 -0.31 -0.46
N PRO A 69 11.91 -0.36 -1.67
CA PRO A 69 12.66 0.75 -2.22
C PRO A 69 11.72 1.83 -2.75
N GLU A 70 12.28 3.01 -2.97
CA GLU A 70 11.63 4.09 -3.74
C GLU A 70 11.25 3.60 -5.15
N LYS A 71 12.13 2.83 -5.81
CA LYS A 71 11.89 2.30 -7.16
C LYS A 71 12.42 0.88 -7.31
N TYR A 72 11.58 -0.05 -7.80
CA TYR A 72 12.02 -1.37 -8.23
C TYR A 72 12.52 -1.35 -9.67
N ILE A 73 13.77 -0.99 -9.90
CA ILE A 73 14.31 -0.82 -11.26
C ILE A 73 14.40 -2.15 -12.01
N TYR A 74 15.09 -3.15 -11.46
CA TYR A 74 15.34 -4.41 -12.18
C TYR A 74 14.08 -5.26 -12.34
N ALA A 75 13.29 -5.41 -11.28
CA ALA A 75 12.08 -6.22 -11.33
C ALA A 75 11.05 -5.62 -12.29
N SER A 76 10.88 -4.29 -12.32
CA SER A 76 9.97 -3.66 -13.29
C SER A 76 10.41 -3.86 -14.74
N LYS A 77 11.72 -3.87 -15.03
CA LYS A 77 12.22 -4.15 -16.39
C LYS A 77 11.80 -5.53 -16.90
N LEU A 78 11.82 -6.55 -16.03
CA LEU A 78 11.44 -7.91 -16.40
C LEU A 78 9.94 -8.08 -16.69
N HIS A 79 9.09 -7.18 -16.16
CA HIS A 79 7.65 -7.23 -16.34
C HIS A 79 7.10 -6.09 -17.21
N ALA A 80 7.96 -5.31 -17.85
CA ALA A 80 7.56 -4.15 -18.65
C ALA A 80 6.62 -4.53 -19.81
N VAL A 81 6.76 -5.74 -20.36
CA VAL A 81 5.87 -6.27 -21.42
C VAL A 81 4.42 -6.39 -20.96
N LEU A 82 4.19 -6.59 -19.66
CA LEU A 82 2.86 -6.64 -19.02
C LEU A 82 2.33 -5.24 -18.66
N GLY A 83 3.06 -4.17 -19.02
CA GLY A 83 2.76 -2.79 -18.60
C GLY A 83 3.03 -2.52 -17.11
N LEU A 84 3.61 -3.47 -16.38
CA LEU A 84 3.77 -3.35 -14.93
C LEU A 84 5.04 -2.58 -14.55
N GLN A 85 4.85 -1.51 -13.77
CA GLN A 85 5.92 -0.88 -13.01
C GLN A 85 5.75 -1.21 -11.52
N LEU A 86 6.60 -2.08 -10.99
CA LEU A 86 6.51 -2.52 -9.60
C LEU A 86 6.87 -1.38 -8.65
N LYS A 87 6.04 -1.23 -7.62
CA LYS A 87 6.05 -0.15 -6.63
C LYS A 87 6.37 -0.69 -5.23
N GLY A 88 7.17 0.03 -4.45
CA GLY A 88 7.36 -0.25 -3.02
C GLY A 88 6.09 0.01 -2.22
N LEU A 89 5.87 -0.70 -1.11
CA LEU A 89 4.76 -0.43 -0.18
C LEU A 89 4.73 1.02 0.30
N ILE A 90 5.87 1.72 0.26
CA ILE A 90 5.96 3.16 0.50
C ILE A 90 4.96 3.98 -0.33
N GLU A 91 4.67 3.55 -1.56
CA GLU A 91 3.73 4.26 -2.43
C GLU A 91 2.31 4.27 -1.85
N GLU A 92 1.88 3.20 -1.17
CA GLU A 92 0.57 3.18 -0.50
C GLU A 92 0.51 4.18 0.67
N VAL A 93 1.66 4.44 1.30
CA VAL A 93 1.80 5.42 2.39
C VAL A 93 1.84 6.84 1.84
N VAL A 94 2.55 7.08 0.73
CA VAL A 94 2.71 8.42 0.15
C VAL A 94 1.45 8.86 -0.60
N GLU A 95 0.87 7.98 -1.40
CA GLU A 95 -0.29 8.26 -2.26
C GLU A 95 -1.63 8.04 -1.55
N GLY A 96 -1.63 7.41 -0.38
CA GLY A 96 -2.86 7.12 0.38
C GLY A 96 -3.82 6.16 -0.32
N ARG A 97 -3.35 5.36 -1.29
CA ARG A 97 -4.17 4.43 -2.06
C ARG A 97 -3.45 3.10 -2.35
N PRO A 98 -4.18 1.98 -2.52
CA PRO A 98 -3.56 0.69 -2.77
C PRO A 98 -2.84 0.62 -4.12
N ARG A 99 -1.60 0.11 -4.15
CA ARG A 99 -0.85 -0.14 -5.41
C ARG A 99 -1.56 -1.13 -6.32
N LEU A 100 -2.37 -2.03 -5.75
CA LEU A 100 -3.15 -2.99 -6.52
C LEU A 100 -4.03 -2.29 -7.56
N LYS A 101 -4.58 -1.11 -7.23
CA LYS A 101 -5.35 -0.30 -8.19
C LYS A 101 -4.48 0.10 -9.39
N ASP A 102 -3.28 0.62 -9.14
CA ASP A 102 -2.36 1.02 -10.21
C ASP A 102 -1.99 -0.16 -11.10
N TYR A 103 -1.73 -1.33 -10.51
CA TYR A 103 -1.39 -2.52 -11.28
C TYR A 103 -2.55 -3.00 -12.16
N LEU A 104 -3.79 -2.96 -11.65
CA LEU A 104 -4.96 -3.32 -12.44
C LEU A 104 -5.17 -2.34 -13.60
N ASP A 105 -5.01 -1.04 -13.37
CA ASP A 105 -5.08 -0.03 -14.44
C ASP A 105 -3.99 -0.25 -15.49
N SER A 106 -2.74 -0.50 -15.08
CA SER A 106 -1.63 -0.78 -16.01
C SER A 106 -1.82 -2.06 -16.82
N VAL A 107 -2.38 -3.12 -16.22
CA VAL A 107 -2.68 -4.37 -16.92
C VAL A 107 -3.81 -4.15 -17.93
N ARG A 108 -4.87 -3.41 -17.57
CA ARG A 108 -5.94 -3.04 -18.51
C ARG A 108 -5.37 -2.34 -19.74
N GLU A 109 -4.57 -1.30 -19.52
CA GLU A 109 -3.93 -0.54 -20.62
C GLU A 109 -2.99 -1.40 -21.47
N ALA A 110 -2.30 -2.38 -20.86
CA ALA A 110 -1.46 -3.31 -21.59
C ALA A 110 -2.27 -4.26 -22.50
N ILE A 111 -3.41 -4.76 -22.01
CA ILE A 111 -4.34 -5.60 -22.78
C ILE A 111 -4.89 -4.82 -23.97
N GLU A 112 -5.43 -3.61 -23.72
CA GLU A 112 -5.99 -2.73 -24.76
C GLU A 112 -4.94 -2.43 -25.86
N ARG A 113 -3.70 -2.12 -25.46
CA ARG A 113 -2.60 -1.90 -26.40
C ARG A 113 -2.28 -3.15 -27.22
N GLN A 114 -2.21 -4.32 -26.60
CA GLN A 114 -1.92 -5.57 -27.32
C GLN A 114 -3.01 -5.92 -28.34
N MET A 115 -4.28 -5.63 -28.02
CA MET A 115 -5.39 -5.77 -28.95
C MET A 115 -5.26 -4.80 -30.13
N ALA A 116 -5.01 -3.52 -29.86
CA ALA A 116 -4.87 -2.49 -30.89
C ALA A 116 -3.68 -2.74 -31.83
N GLU A 117 -2.60 -3.32 -31.32
CA GLU A 117 -1.41 -3.67 -32.10
C GLU A 117 -1.48 -5.04 -32.77
N THR A 118 -2.60 -5.78 -32.64
CA THR A 118 -2.77 -7.14 -33.16
C THR A 118 -1.66 -8.11 -32.71
N LYS A 119 -1.17 -7.93 -31.48
CA LYS A 119 -0.10 -8.74 -30.87
C LYS A 119 -0.63 -9.91 -30.03
N MET A 120 -1.94 -10.12 -30.05
CA MET A 120 -2.64 -11.10 -29.23
C MET A 120 -3.28 -12.17 -30.11
N SER A 121 -3.08 -13.45 -29.77
CA SER A 121 -3.77 -14.54 -30.45
C SER A 121 -5.24 -14.61 -30.02
N SER A 122 -6.10 -15.21 -30.85
CA SER A 122 -7.50 -15.46 -30.49
C SER A 122 -7.65 -16.30 -29.22
N HIS A 123 -6.79 -17.33 -29.06
CA HIS A 123 -6.75 -18.15 -27.84
C HIS A 123 -6.43 -17.29 -26.60
N THR A 124 -5.37 -16.47 -26.67
CA THR A 124 -5.00 -15.58 -25.56
C THR A 124 -6.12 -14.58 -25.25
N ALA A 125 -6.79 -14.04 -26.27
CA ALA A 125 -7.91 -13.13 -26.07
C ALA A 125 -9.07 -13.81 -25.32
N GLN A 126 -9.39 -15.06 -25.68
CA GLN A 126 -10.45 -15.82 -25.02
C GLN A 126 -10.12 -16.15 -23.55
N GLU A 127 -8.86 -16.52 -23.27
CA GLU A 127 -8.39 -16.76 -21.90
C GLU A 127 -8.49 -15.49 -21.03
N LEU A 128 -8.07 -14.34 -21.57
CA LEU A 128 -8.17 -13.07 -20.87
C LEU A 128 -9.62 -12.63 -20.67
N ALA A 129 -10.49 -12.81 -21.66
CA ALA A 129 -11.92 -12.53 -21.53
C ALA A 129 -12.55 -13.33 -20.39
N SER A 130 -12.27 -14.64 -20.35
CA SER A 130 -12.78 -15.54 -19.31
C SER A 130 -12.28 -15.15 -17.91
N ALA A 131 -11.02 -14.73 -17.80
CA ALA A 131 -10.48 -14.19 -16.54
C ALA A 131 -11.18 -12.88 -16.12
N LEU A 132 -11.47 -11.98 -17.06
CA LEU A 132 -12.14 -10.70 -16.81
C LEU A 132 -13.60 -10.87 -16.35
N GLU A 133 -14.30 -11.89 -16.81
CA GLU A 133 -15.63 -12.25 -16.28
C GLU A 133 -15.58 -12.56 -14.77
N GLY A 134 -14.52 -13.27 -14.32
CA GLY A 134 -14.25 -13.49 -12.91
C GLY A 134 -14.02 -12.20 -12.13
N PHE A 135 -13.30 -11.22 -12.71
CA PHE A 135 -13.13 -9.89 -12.13
C PHE A 135 -14.43 -9.10 -12.06
N GLN A 136 -15.30 -9.20 -13.06
CA GLN A 136 -16.62 -8.56 -13.04
C GLN A 136 -17.48 -9.09 -11.88
N ALA A 137 -17.51 -10.41 -11.68
CA ALA A 137 -18.19 -11.03 -10.55
C ALA A 137 -17.57 -10.60 -9.19
N LEU A 138 -16.24 -10.48 -9.11
CA LEU A 138 -15.56 -9.97 -7.93
C LEU A 138 -15.91 -8.50 -7.67
N ALA A 139 -16.01 -7.66 -8.70
CA ALA A 139 -16.35 -6.24 -8.56
C ALA A 139 -17.73 -6.04 -7.91
N ALA A 140 -18.73 -6.87 -8.26
CA ALA A 140 -20.04 -6.85 -7.61
C ALA A 140 -19.92 -7.15 -6.10
N ARG A 141 -19.17 -8.19 -5.72
CA ARG A 141 -18.95 -8.56 -4.31
C ARG A 141 -18.17 -7.49 -3.54
N LEU A 142 -17.18 -6.84 -4.17
CA LEU A 142 -16.43 -5.76 -3.55
C LEU A 142 -17.31 -4.55 -3.22
N ARG A 143 -18.29 -4.23 -4.07
CA ARG A 143 -19.25 -3.15 -3.80
C ARG A 143 -20.15 -3.48 -2.61
N GLN A 144 -20.71 -4.70 -2.58
CA GLN A 144 -21.50 -5.18 -1.44
C GLN A 144 -20.70 -5.13 -0.14
N TYR A 145 -19.48 -5.67 -0.16
CA TYR A 145 -18.57 -5.63 0.98
C TYR A 145 -18.30 -4.20 1.46
N ALA A 146 -18.07 -3.26 0.53
CA ALA A 146 -17.83 -1.86 0.88
C ALA A 146 -19.04 -1.21 1.57
N GLU A 147 -20.26 -1.48 1.09
CA GLU A 147 -21.50 -1.00 1.71
C GLU A 147 -21.70 -1.57 3.12
N GLU A 148 -21.50 -2.88 3.30
CA GLU A 148 -21.60 -3.55 4.60
C GLU A 148 -20.58 -2.98 5.60
N ARG A 149 -19.33 -2.78 5.15
CA ARG A 149 -18.27 -2.17 5.95
C ARG A 149 -18.58 -0.74 6.33
N ALA A 150 -19.06 0.08 5.40
CA ALA A 150 -19.43 1.46 5.67
C ALA A 150 -20.54 1.56 6.74
N LYS A 151 -21.55 0.68 6.68
CA LYS A 151 -22.60 0.60 7.70
C LYS A 151 -22.01 0.24 9.08
N ALA A 152 -21.20 -0.81 9.14
CA ALA A 152 -20.56 -1.25 10.39
C ALA A 152 -19.65 -0.17 11.01
N GLU A 153 -18.90 0.56 10.16
CA GLU A 153 -18.03 1.65 10.60
C GLU A 153 -18.82 2.86 11.12
N ALA A 154 -19.94 3.21 10.48
CA ALA A 154 -20.84 4.25 10.95
C ALA A 154 -21.49 3.89 12.31
N GLU A 155 -21.95 2.65 12.47
CA GLU A 155 -22.50 2.15 13.74
C GLU A 155 -21.46 2.15 14.87
N ALA A 156 -20.23 1.70 14.59
CA ALA A 156 -19.14 1.72 15.57
C ALA A 156 -18.80 3.16 16.00
N LYS A 157 -18.79 4.10 15.05
CA LYS A 157 -18.57 5.53 15.34
C LYS A 157 -19.70 6.13 16.17
N ALA A 158 -20.95 5.78 15.89
CA ALA A 158 -22.12 6.23 16.67
C ALA A 158 -22.09 5.69 18.12
N LYS A 159 -21.78 4.40 18.30
CA LYS A 159 -21.65 3.78 19.63
C LYS A 159 -20.47 4.37 20.43
N GLY A 160 -19.33 4.61 19.77
CA GLY A 160 -18.16 5.24 20.40
C GLY A 160 -18.37 6.72 20.77
N ALA A 161 -19.18 7.46 19.99
CA ALA A 161 -19.57 8.82 20.31
C ALA A 161 -20.55 8.88 21.50
N GLY A 162 -21.58 8.01 21.52
CA GLY A 162 -22.55 7.94 22.62
C GLY A 162 -21.95 7.54 23.97
N ALA A 163 -20.89 6.72 23.97
CA ALA A 163 -20.17 6.36 25.20
C ALA A 163 -19.36 7.52 25.81
N ARG A 164 -18.90 8.49 25.00
CA ARG A 164 -18.22 9.70 25.50
C ARG A 164 -19.21 10.69 26.11
N THR A 165 -20.38 10.88 25.49
CA THR A 165 -21.39 11.83 26.00
C THR A 165 -21.99 11.44 27.35
N GLN A 166 -21.98 10.15 27.73
CA GLN A 166 -22.49 9.70 29.02
C GLN A 166 -21.50 9.87 30.18
N LEU A 167 -20.20 9.99 29.89
CA LEU A 167 -19.15 10.22 30.90
C LEU A 167 -19.02 11.69 31.30
N ASP A 168 -19.47 12.63 30.47
CA ASP A 168 -19.37 14.08 30.70
C ASP A 168 -20.58 14.67 31.47
N THR A 169 -21.55 13.84 31.87
CA THR A 169 -22.78 14.24 32.60
C THR A 169 -22.83 13.78 34.06
N LYS A 170 -21.70 13.44 34.69
CA LYS A 170 -21.63 13.11 36.12
C LYS A 170 -20.66 14.00 36.88
#